data_AF-A0A9Q4DSF3-F1
#
_entry.id   AF-A0A9Q4DSF3-F1
#
_cell.length_a   1.000
_cell.length_b   1.000
_cell.length_c   1.000
_cell.angle_alpha   90.00
_cell.angle_beta   90.00
_cell.angle_gamma   90.00
#
_symmetry.space_group_name_H-M   'P 1'
#
loop_
_entity.id
_entity.type
_entity.pdbx_description
1 polymer ?
#
loop_
_entity_poly.entity_id
_entity_poly.type
_entity_poly.pdbx_seq_one_letter_code
_entity_poly.pdbx_strand_id
1 'polypeptide(L)' 'MEPLKTHTGKAAVLNRINVDTDQIIPKQFLKRIERTGYGRFAFFDWRYDEKGEPNP' A
#
# COMPACT_ATOMS: atom_id res chain seq x y z
N MET A 1 3.75 -11.77 -16.52
CA MET A 1 4.39 -12.34 -15.30
C MET A 1 5.85 -12.55 -15.64
N GLU A 2 6.74 -11.89 -14.90
CA GLU A 2 8.18 -12.05 -15.09
C GLU A 2 8.73 -13.02 -14.04
N PRO A 3 9.63 -13.95 -14.40
CA PRO A 3 10.19 -14.88 -13.44
C PRO A 3 11.12 -14.17 -12.45
N LEU A 4 10.91 -14.39 -11.16
CA LEU A 4 11.79 -13.90 -10.10
C LEU A 4 13.03 -14.80 -10.02
N LYS A 5 14.21 -14.25 -10.30
CA LYS A 5 15.51 -14.95 -10.13
C LYS A 5 16.21 -14.47 -8.86
N THR A 6 16.61 -13.21 -8.86
CA THR A 6 17.26 -12.53 -7.74
C THR A 6 16.78 -11.09 -7.73
N HIS A 7 16.48 -10.54 -6.55
CA HIS A 7 16.11 -9.15 -6.36
C HIS A 7 16.97 -8.54 -5.25
N THR A 8 17.61 -7.41 -5.54
CA THR A 8 18.37 -6.61 -4.59
C THR A 8 17.72 -5.23 -4.50
N GLY A 9 17.36 -4.82 -3.29
CA GLY A 9 16.65 -3.56 -3.06
C GLY A 9 16.69 -3.13 -1.60
N LYS A 10 16.23 -1.91 -1.33
CA LYS A 10 16.08 -1.41 0.04
C LYS A 10 14.89 -2.10 0.69
N ALA A 11 15.08 -2.63 1.90
CA ALA A 11 13.99 -3.13 2.72
C ALA A 11 13.37 -1.98 3.53
N ALA A 12 12.04 -2.00 3.67
CA ALA A 12 11.31 -1.14 4.59
C ALA A 12 10.83 -1.99 5.77
N VAL A 13 10.98 -1.48 7.00
CA VAL A 13 10.50 -2.15 8.21
C VAL A 13 9.08 -1.71 8.51
N LEU A 14 8.16 -2.67 8.67
CA LEU A 14 6.79 -2.43 9.10
C LEU A 14 6.56 -3.15 10.43
N ASN A 15 6.68 -2.41 11.54
CA ASN A 15 6.51 -2.97 12.88
C ASN A 15 5.03 -3.06 13.28
N ARG A 16 4.26 -3.92 12.60
CA ARG A 16 2.84 -4.17 12.86
C ARG A 16 2.53 -5.65 12.76
N ILE A 17 1.73 -6.16 13.70
CA ILE A 17 1.20 -7.52 13.66
C ILE A 17 -0.21 -7.49 13.09
N ASN A 18 -0.66 -8.60 12.49
CA ASN A 18 -2.02 -8.77 11.97
C ASN A 18 -2.41 -7.71 10.93
N VAL A 19 -1.52 -7.44 9.99
CA VAL A 19 -1.81 -6.53 8.87
C VAL A 19 -2.91 -7.11 7.99
N ASP A 20 -4.07 -6.46 7.92
CA ASP A 20 -5.23 -6.93 7.16
C ASP A 20 -5.34 -6.30 5.76
N THR A 21 -6.35 -6.73 4.99
CA THR A 21 -6.53 -6.29 3.59
C THR A 21 -6.96 -4.83 3.47
N ASP A 22 -7.76 -4.31 4.39
CA ASP A 22 -8.18 -2.90 4.36
C ASP A 22 -7.02 -1.99 4.76
N GLN A 23 -6.13 -2.44 5.65
CA GLN A 23 -4.90 -1.74 6.00
C GLN A 23 -3.91 -1.68 4.83
N ILE A 24 -3.80 -2.75 4.02
CA ILE A 24 -2.98 -2.74 2.81
C ILE A 24 -3.60 -1.82 1.76
N ILE A 25 -4.90 -1.95 1.52
CA ILE A 25 -5.63 -1.16 0.53
C ILE A 25 -7.08 -0.93 0.98
N PRO A 26 -7.44 0.29 1.40
CA PRO A 26 -8.80 0.54 1.86
C PRO A 26 -9.86 0.33 0.77
N LYS A 27 -10.99 -0.30 1.13
CA LYS A 27 -12.09 -0.65 0.22
C LYS A 27 -12.62 0.50 -0.66
N GLN A 28 -12.50 1.76 -0.24
CA GLN A 28 -12.95 2.91 -1.04
C GLN A 28 -12.23 2.98 -2.39
N PHE A 29 -10.98 2.51 -2.47
CA PHE A 29 -10.18 2.52 -3.68
C PHE A 29 -10.51 1.35 -4.62
N LEU A 30 -11.16 0.29 -4.10
CA LEU A 30 -11.52 -0.91 -4.85
C LEU A 30 -12.78 -0.75 -5.72
N LYS A 31 -13.47 0.40 -5.60
CA LYS A 31 -14.60 0.76 -6.47
C LYS A 31 -14.16 1.21 -7.87
N ARG A 32 -12.86 1.38 -8.10
CA ARG A 32 -12.31 1.79 -9.39
C ARG A 32 -12.42 0.65 -10.40
N ILE A 33 -12.98 0.97 -11.57
CA ILE A 33 -13.09 0.04 -12.71
C ILE A 33 -11.74 -0.04 -13.46
N GLU A 34 -10.92 1.00 -13.33
CA GLU A 34 -9.62 1.10 -13.95
C GLU A 34 -8.63 0.08 -13.34
N ARG A 35 -7.93 -0.64 -14.20
CA ARG A 35 -6.88 -1.59 -13.79
C ARG A 35 -5.52 -0.93 -13.58
N THR A 36 -5.48 0.41 -13.50
CA THR A 36 -4.25 1.20 -13.45
C THR A 36 -3.93 1.65 -12.02
N GLY A 37 -2.68 1.38 -11.61
CA GLY A 37 -1.97 2.00 -10.49
C GLY A 37 -2.70 2.06 -9.14
N TYR A 38 -2.56 1.02 -8.32
CA TYR A 38 -3.02 1.02 -6.91
C TYR A 38 -1.93 1.42 -5.91
N GLY A 39 -0.66 1.49 -6.33
CA GLY A 39 0.47 1.71 -5.42
C GLY A 39 0.42 3.01 -4.62
N ARG A 40 -0.22 4.07 -5.14
CA ARG A 40 -0.41 5.34 -4.41
C ARG A 40 -1.35 5.23 -3.21
N PHE A 41 -2.19 4.19 -3.18
CA PHE A 41 -3.18 3.95 -2.13
C PHE A 41 -2.75 2.85 -1.15
N ALA A 42 -1.57 2.26 -1.36
CA ALA A 42 -1.02 1.28 -0.43
C ALA A 42 -0.80 1.92 0.95
N PHE A 43 -1.34 1.29 1.99
CA PHE A 43 -1.27 1.76 3.37
C PHE A 43 -1.79 3.18 3.58
N PHE A 44 -2.83 3.59 2.83
CA PHE A 44 -3.31 4.97 2.78
C PHE A 44 -3.58 5.56 4.18
N ASP A 45 -4.33 4.85 5.01
CA ASP A 45 -4.73 5.31 6.34
C ASP A 45 -3.56 5.40 7.33
N TRP A 46 -2.42 4.75 7.04
CA TRP A 46 -1.19 4.90 7.82
C TRP A 46 -0.29 5.99 7.28
N ARG A 47 -0.34 6.21 5.97
CA ARG A 47 0.58 7.08 5.25
C ARG A 47 0.10 8.53 5.21
N TYR A 48 -1.19 8.77 5.37
CA TYR A 48 -1.82 10.08 5.33
C TYR A 48 -2.70 10.33 6.56
N ASP A 49 -2.75 11.57 7.01
CA ASP A 49 -3.67 12.01 8.06
C ASP A 49 -5.07 12.36 7.49
N GLU A 50 -5.99 12.80 8.35
CA GLU A 50 -7.35 13.19 7.93
C GLU A 50 -7.39 14.40 6.99
N LYS A 51 -6.32 15.21 6.95
CA LYS A 51 -6.17 16.35 6.03
C LYS A 51 -5.57 15.93 4.70
N GLY A 52 -5.15 14.67 4.56
CA GLY A 52 -4.50 14.13 3.38
C GLY A 52 -2.99 14.42 3.33
N GLU A 53 -2.41 14.92 4.41
CA GLU A 53 -0.98 15.21 4.52
C GLU A 53 -0.20 13.95 4.93
N PRO A 54 1.07 13.80 4.52
CA PRO A 54 1.89 12.67 4.94
C PRO A 54 2.02 12.58 6.47
N ASN A 55 1.80 11.38 7.02
CA ASN A 55 1.92 11.07 8.44
C ASN A 55 3.21 10.25 8.71
N PRO A 56 4.32 10.88 9.12
CA PRO A 56 5.62 10.22 9.30
C PRO A 56 5.72 9.33 10.54
#